data_AF-A0A9Q9B1F3-F1
#
_entry.id   AF-A0A9Q9B1F3-F1
#
_cell.length_a   1.000
_cell.length_b   1.000
_cell.length_c   1.000
_cell.angle_alpha   90.00
_cell.angle_beta   90.00
_cell.angle_gamma   90.00
#
_symmetry.space_group_name_H-M   'P 1'
#
loop_
_entity.id
_entity.type
_entity.pdbx_description
1 polymer ?
#
loop_
_entity_poly.entity_id
_entity_poly.type
_entity_poly.pdbx_seq_one_letter_code
_entity_poly.pdbx_strand_id
1 'polypeptide(L)'
;MIRNPVFAVPSNYKGFSQTLTIRPGDEDWDLITGMQIQRYLFDFFRKRDGRAPLVIDGDDVVWRTAEVGSKEWEAVPEGQRSSDALLGHFLQDINDSTGIVRSTDAPRDAGLDSLYLAWVASFGEQVATLLRVKVEENMPHSL
;
A
#
# COMPACT_ATOMS: atom_id res chain seq x y z
N MET A 1 3.78 -7.12 -1.24
CA MET A 1 4.20 -5.72 -1.05
C MET A 1 3.50 -5.19 0.19
N ILE A 2 4.22 -4.51 1.06
CA ILE A 2 3.72 -3.88 2.29
C ILE A 2 4.12 -2.41 2.22
N ARG A 3 3.27 -1.48 2.64
CA ARG A 3 3.59 -0.06 2.69
C ARG A 3 3.50 0.42 4.13
N ASN A 4 4.33 1.39 4.51
CA ASN A 4 4.27 2.01 5.83
C ASN A 4 2.83 2.50 6.13
N PRO A 5 2.20 2.05 7.24
CA PRO A 5 0.83 2.42 7.59
C PRO A 5 0.58 3.93 7.61
N VAL A 6 1.56 4.72 8.03
CA VAL A 6 1.52 6.20 8.03
C VAL A 6 1.12 6.76 6.66
N PHE A 7 1.54 6.12 5.57
CA PHE A 7 1.18 6.54 4.22
C PHE A 7 0.06 5.70 3.60
N ALA A 8 -0.01 4.41 3.95
CA ALA A 8 -0.99 3.48 3.39
C ALA A 8 -2.41 3.80 3.88
N VAL A 9 -2.61 4.00 5.17
CA VAL A 9 -3.94 4.26 5.79
C VAL A 9 -4.63 5.51 5.20
N PRO A 10 -4.02 6.71 5.18
CA PRO A 10 -4.66 7.89 4.59
C PRO A 10 -4.84 7.77 3.07
N SER A 11 -3.93 7.07 2.37
CA SER A 11 -4.07 6.78 0.95
C SER A 11 -5.27 5.87 0.66
N ASN A 12 -5.45 4.84 1.48
CA ASN A 12 -6.60 3.93 1.42
C ASN A 12 -7.90 4.68 1.73
N TYR A 13 -7.90 5.54 2.76
CA TYR A 13 -9.06 6.39 3.06
C TYR A 13 -9.46 7.21 1.85
N LYS A 14 -8.51 7.92 1.25
CA LYS A 14 -8.78 8.77 0.07
C LYS A 14 -9.36 7.95 -1.08
N GLY A 15 -8.77 6.80 -1.40
CA GLY A 15 -9.27 5.93 -2.47
C GLY A 15 -10.68 5.38 -2.16
N PHE A 16 -10.82 4.67 -1.04
CA PHE A 16 -12.06 3.96 -0.72
C PHE A 16 -13.23 4.88 -0.42
N SER A 17 -13.00 6.01 0.24
CA SER A 17 -14.08 6.98 0.49
C SER A 17 -14.62 7.61 -0.79
N GLN A 18 -13.82 7.66 -1.85
CA GLN A 18 -14.21 8.21 -3.15
C GLN A 18 -14.84 7.17 -4.08
N THR A 19 -14.38 5.92 -4.03
CA THR A 19 -14.77 4.89 -5.00
C THR A 19 -15.77 3.88 -4.45
N LEU A 20 -15.61 3.45 -3.19
CA LEU A 20 -16.40 2.40 -2.56
C LEU A 20 -17.29 2.92 -1.42
N THR A 21 -17.15 4.20 -1.07
CA THR A 21 -17.89 4.88 0.01
C THR A 21 -17.60 4.33 1.41
N ILE A 22 -16.54 3.53 1.58
CA ILE A 22 -16.14 2.96 2.87
C ILE A 22 -15.55 4.07 3.76
N ARG A 23 -15.93 4.08 5.03
CA ARG A 23 -15.54 5.06 6.03
C ARG A 23 -14.79 4.41 7.21
N PRO A 24 -13.92 5.16 7.90
CA PRO A 24 -13.36 4.71 9.17
C PRO A 24 -14.48 4.40 10.18
N GLY A 25 -14.43 3.20 10.75
CA GLY A 25 -15.47 2.67 11.64
C GLY A 25 -16.40 1.64 10.98
N ASP A 26 -16.39 1.52 9.65
CA ASP A 26 -17.07 0.43 8.96
C ASP A 26 -16.34 -0.90 9.18
N GLU A 27 -17.06 -2.03 9.20
CA GLU A 27 -16.45 -3.37 9.32
C GLU A 27 -15.42 -3.64 8.20
N ASP A 28 -15.78 -3.25 6.97
CA ASP A 28 -14.91 -3.41 5.80
C ASP A 28 -13.63 -2.58 5.91
N TRP A 29 -13.67 -1.44 6.60
CA TRP A 29 -12.51 -0.57 6.78
C TRP A 29 -11.40 -1.29 7.55
N ASP A 30 -11.74 -1.98 8.64
CA ASP A 30 -10.75 -2.68 9.45
C ASP A 30 -10.13 -3.85 8.71
N LEU A 31 -10.92 -4.55 7.90
CA LEU A 31 -10.48 -5.65 7.08
C LEU A 31 -9.47 -5.20 6.01
N ILE A 32 -9.78 -4.13 5.28
CA ILE A 32 -8.96 -3.68 4.13
C ILE A 32 -7.74 -2.86 4.54
N THR A 33 -7.77 -2.21 5.71
CA THR A 33 -6.67 -1.36 6.20
C THR A 33 -5.80 -2.02 7.25
N GLY A 34 -6.20 -3.18 7.77
CA GLY A 34 -5.39 -3.99 8.67
C GLY A 34 -4.22 -4.68 7.96
N MET A 35 -3.11 -4.80 8.68
CA MET A 35 -1.92 -5.57 8.26
C MET A 35 -1.99 -7.07 8.56
N GLN A 36 -3.08 -7.52 9.20
CA GLN A 36 -3.26 -8.90 9.66
C GLN A 36 -3.39 -9.88 8.48
N ILE A 37 -4.12 -9.52 7.42
CA ILE A 37 -4.32 -10.40 6.26
C ILE A 37 -2.99 -10.70 5.57
N GLN A 38 -2.15 -9.68 5.38
CA GLN A 38 -0.83 -9.80 4.77
C GLN A 38 0.05 -10.72 5.63
N ARG A 39 -0.03 -10.60 6.96
CA ARG A 39 0.67 -11.50 7.88
C ARG A 39 0.17 -12.94 7.77
N TYR A 40 -1.14 -13.16 7.73
CA TYR A 40 -1.71 -14.51 7.59
C TYR A 40 -1.32 -15.15 6.26
N LEU A 41 -1.34 -14.42 5.15
CA LEU A 41 -0.88 -14.91 3.86
C LEU A 41 0.59 -15.29 3.88
N PHE A 42 1.44 -14.46 4.50
CA PHE A 42 2.85 -14.75 4.65
C PHE A 42 3.08 -16.06 5.44
N ASP A 43 2.43 -16.20 6.59
CA ASP A 43 2.55 -17.39 7.44
C ASP A 43 1.97 -18.62 6.76
N PHE A 44 0.87 -18.47 6.00
CA PHE A 44 0.27 -19.55 5.23
C PHE A 44 1.24 -20.13 4.20
N PHE A 45 1.86 -19.29 3.35
CA PHE A 45 2.82 -19.77 2.34
C PHE A 45 4.06 -20.41 2.97
N ARG A 46 4.54 -19.84 4.09
CA ARG A 46 5.66 -20.43 4.84
C ARG A 46 5.33 -21.81 5.39
N LYS A 47 4.14 -21.98 5.98
CA LYS A 47 3.73 -23.24 6.59
C LYS A 47 3.35 -24.30 5.57
N ARG A 48 2.62 -23.92 4.52
CA ARG A 48 2.08 -24.87 3.54
C ARG A 48 3.13 -25.39 2.57
N ASP A 49 3.93 -24.50 1.99
CA ASP A 49 4.81 -24.84 0.86
C ASP A 49 6.30 -24.75 1.22
N GLY A 50 6.63 -24.40 2.46
CA GLY A 50 8.00 -24.11 2.89
C GLY A 50 8.63 -22.89 2.20
N ARG A 51 7.85 -22.15 1.40
CA ARG A 51 8.30 -20.99 0.64
C ARG A 51 8.30 -19.77 1.55
N ALA A 52 9.39 -19.02 1.58
CA ALA A 52 9.43 -17.71 2.21
C ALA A 52 9.00 -16.65 1.18
N PRO A 53 7.81 -16.04 1.28
CA PRO A 53 7.40 -15.02 0.34
C PRO A 53 8.36 -13.83 0.38
N LEU A 54 8.63 -13.26 -0.78
CA LEU A 54 9.37 -12.00 -0.86
C LEU A 54 8.48 -10.87 -0.34
N VAL A 55 8.93 -10.22 0.73
CA VAL A 55 8.31 -8.99 1.24
C VAL A 55 9.06 -7.81 0.64
N ILE A 56 8.32 -6.92 -0.01
CA ILE A 56 8.83 -5.70 -0.64
C ILE A 56 8.15 -4.53 0.07
N ASP A 57 8.94 -3.56 0.53
CA ASP A 57 8.44 -2.28 1.01
C ASP A 57 7.99 -1.43 -0.20
N GLY A 58 6.74 -0.98 -0.19
CA GLY A 58 6.18 -0.14 -1.24
C GLY A 58 6.90 1.20 -1.38
N ASP A 59 7.45 1.74 -0.28
CA ASP A 59 8.24 2.97 -0.35
C ASP A 59 9.56 2.73 -1.10
N ASP A 60 10.13 1.53 -1.04
CA ASP A 60 11.33 1.18 -1.79
C ASP A 60 11.06 1.07 -3.29
N VAL A 61 9.86 0.64 -3.68
CA VAL A 61 9.46 0.64 -5.10
C VAL A 61 9.46 2.06 -5.67
N VAL A 62 9.04 3.06 -4.88
CA VAL A 62 8.95 4.46 -5.31
C VAL A 62 10.31 5.16 -5.27
N TRP A 63 11.06 4.99 -4.18
CA TRP A 63 12.26 5.78 -3.89
C TRP A 63 13.56 5.06 -4.19
N ARG A 64 13.55 3.72 -4.18
CA ARG A 64 14.73 2.86 -4.34
C ARG A 64 14.47 1.81 -5.43
N THR A 65 13.77 2.21 -6.50
CA THR A 65 13.34 1.30 -7.57
C THR A 65 14.49 0.46 -8.12
N ALA A 66 15.69 1.05 -8.24
CA ALA A 66 16.88 0.35 -8.71
C ALA A 66 17.33 -0.79 -7.76
N GLU A 67 17.15 -0.63 -6.44
CA GLU A 67 17.48 -1.67 -5.44
C GLU A 67 16.43 -2.79 -5.39
N VAL A 68 15.17 -2.47 -5.66
CA VAL A 68 14.07 -3.46 -5.69
C VAL A 68 14.02 -4.21 -7.04
N GLY A 69 14.33 -3.50 -8.12
CA GLY A 69 14.30 -3.99 -9.50
C GLY A 69 15.56 -4.72 -9.94
N SER A 70 16.64 -4.72 -9.15
CA SER A 70 17.88 -5.45 -9.45
C SER A 70 17.80 -6.96 -9.16
N LYS A 71 16.66 -7.46 -8.65
CA LYS A 71 16.38 -8.89 -8.70
C LYS A 71 16.00 -9.20 -10.14
N GLU A 72 16.61 -10.21 -10.74
CA GLU A 72 16.33 -10.64 -12.12
C GLU A 72 14.87 -11.12 -12.23
N TRP A 73 13.95 -10.18 -12.41
CA TRP A 73 12.57 -10.47 -12.74
C TRP A 73 12.53 -10.78 -14.23
N GLU A 74 12.50 -12.06 -14.57
CA GLU A 74 12.26 -12.47 -15.95
C GLU A 74 10.83 -12.08 -16.33
N ALA A 75 10.69 -11.34 -17.44
CA ALA A 75 9.37 -11.07 -17.99
C ALA A 75 8.68 -12.40 -18.31
N VAL A 76 7.41 -12.53 -17.94
CA VAL A 76 6.61 -13.71 -18.31
C VAL A 76 6.64 -13.86 -19.84
N PRO A 77 7.09 -15.02 -20.37
CA PRO A 77 7.14 -15.28 -21.81
C PRO A 77 5.78 -15.01 -22.45
N GLU A 78 5.77 -14.48 -23.67
CA GLU A 78 4.53 -14.04 -24.34
C GLU A 78 3.45 -15.13 -24.40
N GLY A 79 3.84 -16.38 -24.68
CA GLY A 79 2.93 -17.53 -24.71
C GLY A 79 2.41 -18.00 -23.34
N GLN A 80 2.90 -17.43 -22.23
CA GLN A 80 2.43 -17.70 -20.87
C GLN A 80 1.65 -16.52 -20.27
N ARG A 81 1.53 -15.40 -21.00
CA ARG A 81 0.72 -14.26 -20.55
C ARG A 81 -0.76 -14.60 -20.63
N SER A 82 -1.57 -13.94 -19.80
CA SER A 82 -3.03 -14.09 -19.86
C SER A 82 -3.55 -13.64 -21.23
N SER A 83 -4.43 -14.43 -21.83
CA SER A 83 -5.14 -14.06 -23.07
C SER A 83 -6.34 -13.13 -22.83
N ASP A 84 -6.62 -12.77 -21.58
CA ASP A 84 -7.70 -11.86 -21.21
C ASP A 84 -7.39 -10.44 -21.72
N ALA A 85 -8.21 -9.97 -22.66
CA ALA A 85 -8.07 -8.65 -23.26
C ALA A 85 -8.19 -7.50 -22.24
N LEU A 86 -9.00 -7.65 -21.19
CA LEU A 86 -9.11 -6.65 -20.13
C LEU A 86 -7.81 -6.55 -19.36
N LEU A 87 -7.20 -7.68 -19.04
CA LEU A 87 -5.90 -7.71 -18.37
C LEU A 87 -4.79 -7.15 -19.28
N GLY A 88 -4.85 -7.45 -20.58
CA GLY A 88 -3.93 -6.89 -21.58
C GLY A 88 -3.98 -5.37 -21.65
N HIS A 89 -5.18 -4.79 -21.76
CA HIS A 89 -5.37 -3.34 -21.77
C HIS A 89 -4.96 -2.69 -20.45
N PHE A 90 -5.35 -3.27 -19.31
CA PHE A 90 -4.98 -2.75 -18.00
C PHE A 90 -3.46 -2.69 -17.80
N LEU A 91 -2.73 -3.73 -18.21
CA LEU A 91 -1.27 -3.75 -18.11
C LEU A 91 -0.61 -2.75 -19.08
N GLN A 92 -1.19 -2.55 -20.26
CA GLN A 92 -0.75 -1.53 -21.21
C GLN A 92 -0.88 -0.13 -20.59
N ASP A 93 -2.04 0.18 -20.01
CA ASP A 93 -2.30 1.46 -19.34
C ASP A 93 -1.34 1.69 -18.15
N ILE A 94 -1.02 0.66 -17.37
CA ILE A 94 -0.02 0.75 -16.30
C ILE A 94 1.36 1.07 -16.86
N ASN A 95 1.79 0.36 -17.90
CA ASN A 95 3.12 0.55 -18.50
C ASN A 95 3.27 1.93 -19.16
N ASP A 96 2.19 2.42 -19.76
CA ASP A 96 2.15 3.73 -20.42
C ASP A 96 1.88 4.87 -19.43
N SER A 97 1.56 4.56 -18.17
CA SER A 97 1.29 5.56 -17.14
C SER A 97 2.54 6.37 -16.80
N THR A 98 2.56 7.63 -17.25
CA THR A 98 3.53 8.64 -16.82
C THR A 98 3.09 9.38 -15.55
N GLY A 99 1.99 8.95 -14.93
CA GLY A 99 1.30 9.67 -13.85
C GLY A 99 2.01 9.62 -12.48
N ILE A 100 3.13 8.90 -12.35
CA ILE A 100 3.91 8.88 -11.11
C ILE A 100 4.71 10.18 -11.03
N VAL A 101 4.08 11.22 -10.50
CA VAL A 101 4.79 12.42 -10.05
C VAL A 101 5.61 12.03 -8.84
N ARG A 102 6.91 11.84 -9.05
CA ARG A 102 7.87 11.65 -7.97
C ARG A 102 8.02 12.99 -7.26
N SER A 103 7.42 13.12 -6.08
CA SER A 103 7.77 14.22 -5.16
C SER A 103 9.28 14.16 -4.95
N THR A 104 10.01 15.27 -5.01
CA THR A 104 11.45 15.27 -4.64
C THR A 104 11.64 15.18 -3.13
N ASP A 105 10.58 15.48 -2.38
CA ASP A 105 10.55 15.45 -0.92
C ASP A 105 9.84 14.16 -0.51
N ALA A 106 10.60 13.13 -0.18
CA ALA A 106 10.05 11.96 0.48
C ALA A 106 9.74 12.36 1.93
N PRO A 107 8.49 12.28 2.41
CA PRO A 107 8.17 12.52 3.81
C PRO A 107 8.58 11.32 4.67
N ARG A 108 9.73 10.67 4.38
CA ARG A 108 10.19 9.46 5.07
C ARG A 108 10.33 9.68 6.58
N ASP A 109 10.61 10.92 6.97
CA ASP A 109 10.81 11.32 8.36
C ASP A 109 9.72 12.26 8.88
N ALA A 110 8.60 12.43 8.17
CA ALA A 110 7.49 13.23 8.68
C ALA A 110 6.88 12.49 9.87
N GLY A 111 7.10 13.02 11.07
CA GLY A 111 6.55 12.45 12.30
C GLY A 111 5.03 12.41 12.26
N LEU A 112 4.44 11.37 12.88
CA LEU A 112 3.00 11.12 12.87
C LEU A 112 2.16 12.35 13.28
N ASP A 113 2.65 13.16 14.22
CA ASP A 113 1.96 14.39 14.64
C ASP A 113 1.86 15.44 13.53
N SER A 114 2.93 15.62 12.75
CA SER A 114 2.92 16.57 11.62
C SER A 114 1.96 16.12 10.53
N LEU A 115 1.91 14.82 10.26
CA LEU A 115 1.01 14.23 9.29
C LEU A 115 -0.43 14.26 9.77
N TYR A 116 -0.66 14.03 11.06
CA TYR A 116 -1.97 14.18 11.68
C TYR A 116 -2.55 15.57 11.45
N LEU A 117 -1.77 16.64 11.67
CA LEU A 117 -2.22 18.01 11.39
C LEU A 117 -2.59 18.22 9.91
N ALA A 118 -1.81 17.65 8.99
CA ALA A 118 -2.14 17.68 7.56
C ALA A 118 -3.42 16.91 7.23
N TRP A 119 -3.68 15.79 7.91
CA TRP A 119 -4.92 15.02 7.77
C TRP A 119 -6.12 15.77 8.34
N VAL A 120 -5.99 16.45 9.47
CA VAL A 120 -7.05 17.30 10.04
C VAL A 120 -7.45 18.36 9.02
N ALA A 121 -6.48 19.04 8.42
CA ALA A 121 -6.73 20.05 7.39
C ALA A 121 -7.40 19.47 6.12
N SER A 122 -7.08 18.22 5.76
CA SER A 122 -7.55 17.60 4.52
C SER A 122 -8.90 16.88 4.66
N PHE A 123 -9.15 16.25 5.80
CA PHE A 123 -10.24 15.28 6.01
C PHE A 123 -11.15 15.63 7.19
N GLY A 124 -10.78 16.63 8.00
CA GLY A 124 -11.45 16.96 9.25
C GLY A 124 -10.92 16.17 10.44
N GLU A 125 -11.09 16.74 11.64
CA GLU A 125 -10.52 16.24 12.89
C GLU A 125 -10.94 14.82 13.22
N GLN A 126 -12.26 14.55 13.20
CA GLN A 126 -12.80 13.23 13.52
C GLN A 126 -12.19 12.12 12.66
N VAL A 127 -12.10 12.34 11.35
CA VAL A 127 -11.51 11.37 10.43
C VAL A 127 -10.02 11.22 10.72
N ALA A 128 -9.29 12.32 10.85
CA ALA A 128 -7.86 12.29 11.13
C ALA A 128 -7.53 11.51 12.42
N THR A 129 -8.35 11.65 13.46
CA THR A 129 -8.20 10.88 14.71
C THR A 129 -8.34 9.38 14.46
N LEU A 130 -9.36 8.96 13.72
CA LEU A 130 -9.58 7.54 13.39
C LEU A 130 -8.45 6.97 12.51
N LEU A 131 -7.93 7.76 11.57
CA LEU A 131 -6.78 7.35 10.75
C LEU A 131 -5.52 7.20 11.62
N ARG A 132 -5.28 8.11 12.56
CA ARG A 132 -4.17 8.02 13.51
C ARG A 132 -4.24 6.73 14.32
N VAL A 133 -5.38 6.47 14.97
CA VAL A 133 -5.60 5.22 15.73
C VAL A 133 -5.28 4.00 14.86
N LYS A 134 -5.76 4.00 13.61
CA LYS A 134 -5.50 2.87 12.70
C LYS A 134 -4.03 2.71 12.31
N VAL A 135 -3.30 3.81 12.18
CA VAL A 135 -1.84 3.77 11.96
C VAL A 135 -1.14 3.16 13.17
N GLU A 136 -1.48 3.61 14.38
CA GLU A 136 -0.88 3.15 15.63
C GLU A 136 -1.16 1.65 15.86
N GLU A 137 -2.37 1.17 15.59
CA GLU A 137 -2.73 -0.26 15.61
C GLU A 137 -1.85 -1.12 14.69
N ASN A 138 -1.51 -0.60 13.52
CA ASN A 138 -0.68 -1.28 12.53
C ASN A 138 0.83 -1.10 12.77
N MET A 139 1.23 -0.26 13.75
CA MET A 139 2.63 0.03 14.10
C MET A 139 2.89 -0.10 15.62
N PRO A 140 2.62 -1.28 16.23
CA PRO A 140 2.65 -1.44 17.69
C PRO A 140 4.05 -1.32 18.34
N HIS A 141 5.12 -1.19 17.55
CA HIS A 141 6.51 -1.14 18.03
C HIS A 141 7.23 0.16 17.66
N SER A 142 6.52 1.16 17.13
CA SER A 142 7.11 2.38 16.55
C SER A 142 6.77 3.65 17.34
N LEU A 143 6.21 3.50 18.55
CA LEU A 143 5.87 4.58 19.49
C LEU A 143 6.58 4.36 20.82
#